data_AF-A0A250J369-F1
#
_entry.id   AF-A0A250J369-F1
#
_cell.length_a   1.000
_cell.length_b   1.000
_cell.length_c   1.000
_cell.angle_alpha   90.00
_cell.angle_beta   90.00
_cell.angle_gamma   90.00
#
_symmetry.space_group_name_H-M   'P 1'
#
loop_
_entity.id
_entity.type
_entity.pdbx_description
1 polymer ?
#
loop_
_entity_poly.entity_id
_entity_poly.type
_entity_poly.pdbx_seq_one_letter_code
_entity_poly.pdbx_strand_id
1 'polypeptide(L)'
;MKTQTMSRLVSHVLLVVALVLLPRAEEAVAQTFSEEHVLIVIDRSGSMQLYRTNGQTRFTEAIRQARAYVNLPSSRPRSFAVWTFEEVSYIKEQGFADAATTLSTLNRLSAGNGVTPLAHAICDAVDELLQYEPGVNAKKVVRLVSDGEENSTPPSSQCHGPDSTSPYPNFTMDSWQWKVRNMLKTGDPLRDDPGPYKLVFDVNVLYDYVRFAGTGSPVREVSSTGRRAVSAPPTLASNYFTFLQGVSRDSGGTFTAIGDSSPVPVQGDTNQDYCVNDTDYYLVLAHYGNTVPPAPAAADVNHDGVVDYYDYTIVVNNYGSGCGSSPAVGR
;
A
#
# COMPACT_ATOMS: atom_id res chain seq x y z
N MET A 1 29.89 1.17 78.18
CA MET A 1 28.96 1.29 77.04
C MET A 1 29.44 2.43 76.15
N LYS A 2 30.25 2.10 75.15
CA LYS A 2 30.74 2.98 74.08
C LYS A 2 30.74 2.15 72.80
N THR A 3 30.78 2.84 71.66
CA THR A 3 30.92 2.39 70.26
C THR A 3 29.71 1.77 69.59
N GLN A 4 28.90 2.62 68.94
CA GLN A 4 28.23 2.26 67.68
C GLN A 4 27.76 3.52 66.91
N THR A 5 28.65 4.19 66.19
CA THR A 5 28.27 5.24 65.21
C THR A 5 29.40 5.52 64.20
N MET A 6 29.79 4.54 63.40
CA MET A 6 30.55 4.77 62.15
C MET A 6 30.20 3.68 61.14
N SER A 7 29.02 3.77 60.49
CA SER A 7 28.74 3.02 59.26
C SER A 7 27.49 3.55 58.54
N ARG A 8 27.48 4.82 58.13
CA ARG A 8 26.40 5.37 57.28
C ARG A 8 26.83 6.37 56.21
N LEU A 9 28.12 6.58 56.00
CA LEU A 9 28.62 7.66 55.12
C LEU A 9 29.39 7.20 53.88
N VAL A 10 29.39 5.90 53.54
CA VAL A 10 30.06 5.38 52.33
C VAL A 10 29.09 4.82 51.27
N SER A 11 27.79 4.66 51.56
CA SER A 11 26.84 4.06 50.60
C SER A 11 26.10 5.03 49.67
N HIS A 12 26.36 6.34 49.70
CA HIS A 12 25.61 7.31 48.88
C HIS A 12 26.40 7.93 47.71
N VAL A 13 27.68 7.57 47.50
CA VAL A 13 28.49 8.12 46.39
C VAL A 13 28.67 7.14 45.23
N LEU A 14 28.29 5.86 45.39
CA LEU A 14 28.43 4.83 44.35
C LEU A 14 27.15 4.55 43.53
N LEU A 15 26.06 5.29 43.75
CA LEU A 15 24.77 5.06 43.05
C LEU A 15 24.42 6.13 41.99
N VAL A 16 25.32 7.06 41.68
CA VAL A 16 25.06 8.15 40.71
C VAL A 16 25.81 7.97 39.38
N VAL A 17 26.75 7.04 39.28
CA VAL A 17 27.54 6.78 38.05
C VAL A 17 26.99 5.59 37.23
N ALA A 18 26.06 4.80 37.77
CA ALA A 18 25.53 3.61 37.09
C ALA A 18 24.27 3.84 36.23
N LEU A 19 23.84 5.10 36.00
CA LEU A 19 22.57 5.43 35.32
C LEU A 19 22.73 6.15 33.96
N VAL A 20 23.90 6.11 33.32
CA VAL A 20 24.13 6.80 32.01
C VAL A 20 24.61 5.85 30.91
N LEU A 21 24.53 4.52 31.12
CA LEU A 21 24.74 3.52 30.06
C LEU A 21 23.45 2.76 29.77
N LEU A 22 22.34 3.50 29.62
CA LEU A 22 21.22 2.96 28.86
C LEU A 22 21.69 2.90 27.40
N PRO A 23 21.66 1.72 26.74
CA PRO A 23 21.84 1.68 25.29
C PRO A 23 20.80 2.63 24.71
N ARG A 24 21.27 3.70 24.04
CA ARG A 24 20.37 4.50 23.21
C ARG A 24 19.72 3.50 22.26
N ALA A 25 18.39 3.45 22.30
CA ALA A 25 17.64 2.76 21.26
C ALA A 25 18.28 3.16 19.94
N GLU A 26 18.73 2.17 19.17
CA GLU A 26 19.29 2.42 17.85
C GLU A 26 18.23 3.18 17.08
N GLU A 27 18.41 4.51 16.96
CA GLU A 27 17.57 5.32 16.11
C GLU A 27 17.80 4.76 14.72
N ALA A 28 16.79 4.06 14.20
CA ALA A 28 16.80 3.54 12.85
C ALA A 28 17.11 4.73 11.95
N VAL A 29 18.34 4.79 11.44
CA VAL A 29 18.76 5.86 10.53
C VAL A 29 17.89 5.68 9.30
N ALA A 30 16.99 6.63 9.06
CA ALA A 30 16.12 6.61 7.90
C ALA A 30 16.99 6.45 6.66
N GLN A 31 16.77 5.35 5.91
CA GLN A 31 17.54 5.10 4.71
C GLN A 31 17.25 6.23 3.73
N THR A 32 18.30 6.96 3.35
CA THR A 32 18.19 8.02 2.36
C THR A 32 18.23 7.40 0.98
N PHE A 33 17.15 7.52 0.22
CA PHE A 33 17.09 7.09 -1.18
C PHE A 33 17.34 8.30 -2.09
N SER A 34 18.04 8.10 -3.22
CA SER A 34 18.30 9.16 -4.19
C SER A 34 17.12 9.40 -5.14
N GLU A 35 16.31 8.35 -5.37
CA GLU A 35 15.16 8.36 -6.28
C GLU A 35 14.14 7.29 -5.86
N GLU A 36 13.02 7.21 -6.57
CA GLU A 36 11.98 6.19 -6.34
C GLU A 36 11.54 5.54 -7.65
N HIS A 37 11.55 4.21 -7.68
CA HIS A 37 11.07 3.41 -8.81
C HIS A 37 9.77 2.73 -8.41
N VAL A 38 8.72 3.02 -9.18
CA VAL A 38 7.36 2.58 -8.87
C VAL A 38 6.86 1.69 -10.00
N LEU A 39 6.40 0.49 -9.66
CA LEU A 39 5.69 -0.36 -10.60
C LEU A 39 4.22 -0.42 -10.17
N ILE A 40 3.35 0.20 -10.98
CA ILE A 40 1.91 0.25 -10.74
C ILE A 40 1.28 -0.99 -11.37
N VAL A 41 0.64 -1.83 -10.57
CA VAL A 41 -0.01 -3.08 -10.98
C VAL A 41 -1.53 -2.91 -10.82
N ILE A 42 -2.26 -2.90 -11.94
CA ILE A 42 -3.70 -2.59 -11.96
C ILE A 42 -4.51 -3.81 -12.40
N ASP A 43 -5.48 -4.19 -11.59
CA ASP A 43 -6.46 -5.22 -11.91
C ASP A 43 -7.37 -4.78 -13.05
N ARG A 44 -7.56 -5.66 -14.04
CA ARG A 44 -8.47 -5.48 -15.18
C ARG A 44 -9.52 -6.59 -15.26
N SER A 45 -9.67 -7.41 -14.22
CA SER A 45 -10.68 -8.47 -14.13
C SER A 45 -12.10 -7.97 -14.35
N GLY A 46 -13.02 -8.92 -14.55
CA GLY A 46 -14.43 -8.61 -14.81
C GLY A 46 -15.09 -7.84 -13.65
N SER A 47 -14.72 -8.11 -12.39
CA SER A 47 -15.22 -7.40 -11.23
C SER A 47 -14.89 -5.91 -11.25
N MET A 48 -13.78 -5.52 -11.87
CA MET A 48 -13.41 -4.10 -12.00
C MET A 48 -14.40 -3.30 -12.87
N GLN A 49 -15.30 -3.95 -13.61
CA GLN A 49 -16.39 -3.29 -14.34
C GLN A 49 -17.59 -2.92 -13.46
N LEU A 50 -17.64 -3.40 -12.21
CA LEU A 50 -18.73 -3.08 -11.29
C LEU A 50 -18.79 -1.58 -10.99
N TYR A 51 -20.01 -1.06 -10.95
CA TYR A 51 -20.26 0.35 -10.68
C TYR A 51 -20.25 0.62 -9.17
N ARG A 52 -19.54 1.67 -8.80
CA ARG A 52 -19.62 2.33 -7.50
C ARG A 52 -20.87 3.20 -7.43
N THR A 53 -21.25 3.61 -6.22
CA THR A 53 -22.40 4.51 -5.99
C THR A 53 -22.27 5.88 -6.64
N ASN A 54 -21.05 6.32 -6.97
CA ASN A 54 -20.78 7.56 -7.70
C ASN A 54 -20.97 7.44 -9.23
N GLY A 55 -21.42 6.28 -9.74
CA GLY A 55 -21.65 6.03 -11.15
C GLY A 55 -20.41 5.71 -11.98
N GLN A 56 -19.22 5.61 -11.36
CA GLN A 56 -18.00 5.17 -12.02
C GLN A 56 -17.75 3.68 -11.78
N THR A 57 -17.10 3.00 -12.72
CA THR A 57 -16.65 1.62 -12.48
C THR A 57 -15.48 1.59 -11.51
N ARG A 58 -15.27 0.46 -10.83
CA ARG A 58 -14.08 0.23 -10.01
C ARG A 58 -12.78 0.43 -10.79
N PHE A 59 -12.74 0.00 -12.06
CA PHE A 59 -11.60 0.24 -12.94
C PHE A 59 -11.35 1.73 -13.19
N THR A 60 -12.41 2.49 -13.46
CA THR A 60 -12.29 3.95 -13.65
C THR A 60 -11.71 4.61 -12.41
N GLU A 61 -12.16 4.17 -11.22
CA GLU A 61 -11.63 4.65 -9.96
C GLU A 61 -10.18 4.21 -9.74
N ALA A 62 -9.81 2.97 -10.08
CA ALA A 62 -8.44 2.49 -10.01
C ALA A 62 -7.48 3.34 -10.86
N ILE A 63 -7.87 3.65 -12.10
CA ILE A 63 -7.11 4.56 -12.97
C ILE A 63 -7.02 5.97 -12.36
N ARG A 64 -8.09 6.47 -11.76
CA ARG A 64 -8.09 7.78 -11.08
C ARG A 64 -7.09 7.81 -9.93
N GLN A 65 -7.07 6.77 -9.08
CA GLN A 65 -6.12 6.64 -7.97
C GLN A 65 -4.67 6.55 -8.45
N ALA A 66 -4.40 5.72 -9.47
CA ALA A 66 -3.08 5.60 -10.06
C ALA A 66 -2.57 6.94 -10.62
N ARG A 67 -3.43 7.67 -11.35
CA ARG A 67 -3.10 9.01 -11.87
C ARG A 67 -2.87 10.03 -10.77
N ALA A 68 -3.66 10.00 -9.71
CA ALA A 68 -3.45 10.88 -8.55
C ALA A 68 -2.06 10.65 -7.95
N TYR A 69 -1.67 9.39 -7.76
CA TYR A 69 -0.35 9.02 -7.24
C TYR A 69 0.81 9.50 -8.13
N VAL A 70 0.72 9.27 -9.45
CA VAL A 70 1.75 9.72 -10.41
C VAL A 70 1.89 11.25 -10.44
N ASN A 71 0.81 11.99 -10.15
CA ASN A 71 0.84 13.45 -10.08
C ASN A 71 1.30 14.01 -8.73
N LEU A 72 1.50 13.18 -7.71
CA LEU A 72 1.96 13.67 -6.41
C LEU A 72 3.31 14.37 -6.59
N PRO A 73 3.51 15.60 -6.12
CA PRO A 73 4.82 16.19 -6.11
C PRO A 73 5.75 15.41 -5.17
N SER A 74 7.02 15.28 -5.55
CA SER A 74 8.04 14.58 -4.77
C SER A 74 9.36 15.34 -4.82
N SER A 75 10.09 15.30 -3.71
CA SER A 75 11.46 15.82 -3.60
C SER A 75 12.47 15.01 -4.41
N ARG A 76 12.11 13.79 -4.83
CA ARG A 76 12.98 12.85 -5.51
C ARG A 76 12.53 12.61 -6.96
N PRO A 77 13.46 12.35 -7.88
CA PRO A 77 13.10 11.81 -9.20
C PRO A 77 12.31 10.51 -9.04
N ARG A 78 11.29 10.33 -9.89
CA ARG A 78 10.46 9.13 -9.91
C ARG A 78 10.34 8.57 -11.31
N SER A 79 10.52 7.25 -11.41
CA SER A 79 10.34 6.48 -12.63
C SER A 79 9.23 5.46 -12.42
N PHE A 80 8.30 5.36 -13.37
CA PHE A 80 7.10 4.54 -13.26
C PHE A 80 7.02 3.51 -14.37
N ALA A 81 6.73 2.27 -14.02
CA ALA A 81 6.23 1.25 -14.93
C ALA A 81 4.74 0.99 -14.66
N VAL A 82 4.00 0.58 -15.70
CA VAL A 82 2.56 0.31 -15.60
C VAL A 82 2.28 -1.07 -16.14
N TRP A 83 1.76 -1.92 -15.27
CA TRP A 83 1.36 -3.28 -15.57
C TRP A 83 -0.12 -3.44 -15.26
N THR A 84 -0.78 -4.30 -16.02
CA THR A 84 -2.15 -4.69 -15.76
C THR A 84 -2.28 -6.20 -15.74
N PHE A 85 -3.30 -6.75 -15.10
CA PHE A 85 -3.51 -8.20 -15.10
C PHE A 85 -4.97 -8.57 -15.29
N GLU A 86 -5.18 -9.67 -16.01
CA GLU A 86 -6.47 -10.29 -16.27
C GLU A 86 -6.25 -11.74 -16.73
N GLU A 87 -7.30 -12.55 -16.68
CA GLU A 87 -7.26 -13.95 -17.08
C GLU A 87 -6.20 -14.78 -16.33
N VAL A 88 -5.11 -15.20 -16.98
CA VAL A 88 -4.07 -16.07 -16.38
C VAL A 88 -2.69 -15.41 -16.41
N SER A 89 -2.60 -14.14 -16.81
CA SER A 89 -1.33 -13.44 -17.01
C SER A 89 -1.46 -11.94 -16.73
N TYR A 90 -0.41 -11.21 -17.08
CA TYR A 90 -0.32 -9.76 -16.97
C TYR A 90 0.18 -9.17 -18.29
N ILE A 91 -0.07 -7.88 -18.48
CA ILE A 91 0.35 -7.09 -19.62
C ILE A 91 1.28 -5.99 -19.12
N LYS A 92 2.50 -5.93 -19.66
CA LYS A 92 3.44 -4.83 -19.42
C LYS A 92 3.07 -3.64 -20.32
N GLU A 93 2.10 -2.83 -19.88
CA GLU A 93 1.60 -1.68 -20.66
C GLU A 93 2.68 -0.64 -20.94
N GLN A 94 3.64 -0.50 -20.01
CA GLN A 94 4.75 0.43 -20.11
C GLN A 94 5.91 0.00 -19.19
N GLY A 95 7.15 0.10 -19.69
CA GLY A 95 8.35 0.04 -18.85
C GLY A 95 8.57 1.32 -18.04
N PHE A 96 9.69 1.42 -17.32
CA PHE A 96 9.98 2.61 -16.51
C PHE A 96 10.14 3.87 -17.38
N ALA A 97 9.33 4.90 -17.10
CA ALA A 97 9.42 6.22 -17.71
C ALA A 97 8.97 7.34 -16.76
N ASP A 98 9.00 8.57 -17.25
CA ASP A 98 8.56 9.74 -16.49
C ASP A 98 7.04 9.78 -16.21
N ALA A 99 6.64 10.74 -15.36
CA ALA A 99 5.24 10.93 -15.00
C ALA A 99 4.35 11.26 -16.21
N ALA A 100 4.83 12.08 -17.16
CA ALA A 100 4.03 12.50 -18.31
C ALA A 100 3.66 11.32 -19.22
N THR A 101 4.65 10.48 -19.55
CA THR A 101 4.47 9.25 -20.31
C THR A 101 3.52 8.31 -19.59
N THR A 102 3.70 8.16 -18.28
CA THR A 102 2.89 7.29 -17.42
C THR A 102 1.44 7.71 -17.37
N LEU A 103 1.17 9.01 -17.25
CA LEU A 103 -0.19 9.54 -17.32
C LEU A 103 -0.82 9.29 -18.70
N SER A 104 -0.04 9.41 -19.78
CA SER A 104 -0.52 9.09 -21.11
C SER A 104 -0.87 7.60 -21.25
N THR A 105 -0.12 6.70 -20.64
CA THR A 105 -0.44 5.26 -20.63
C THR A 105 -1.71 4.98 -19.85
N LEU A 106 -1.80 5.48 -18.60
CA LEU A 106 -2.97 5.28 -17.74
C LEU A 106 -4.27 5.77 -18.40
N ASN A 107 -4.22 6.89 -19.13
CA ASN A 107 -5.39 7.43 -19.83
C ASN A 107 -5.90 6.57 -21.00
N ARG A 108 -5.11 5.61 -21.51
CA ARG A 108 -5.50 4.71 -22.61
C ARG A 108 -5.98 3.36 -22.13
N LEU A 109 -5.79 3.03 -20.85
CA LEU A 109 -6.20 1.74 -20.32
C LEU A 109 -7.73 1.64 -20.27
N SER A 110 -8.23 0.42 -20.42
CA SER A 110 -9.66 0.10 -20.39
C SER A 110 -9.89 -1.12 -19.52
N ALA A 111 -11.08 -1.27 -18.95
CA ALA A 111 -11.38 -2.48 -18.17
C ALA A 111 -11.26 -3.72 -19.06
N GLY A 112 -10.68 -4.78 -18.51
CA GLY A 112 -10.54 -6.06 -19.18
C GLY A 112 -11.69 -7.00 -18.85
N ASN A 113 -11.51 -8.29 -19.12
CA ASN A 113 -12.45 -9.34 -18.73
C ASN A 113 -11.70 -10.51 -18.11
N GLY A 114 -12.38 -11.26 -17.26
CA GLY A 114 -11.85 -12.51 -16.73
C GLY A 114 -11.54 -12.42 -15.24
N VAL A 115 -10.51 -13.14 -14.84
CA VAL A 115 -10.17 -13.46 -13.45
C VAL A 115 -8.82 -12.82 -13.05
N THR A 116 -8.38 -13.01 -11.79
CA THR A 116 -7.33 -12.21 -11.13
C THR A 116 -6.08 -13.06 -10.82
N PRO A 117 -5.04 -13.05 -11.68
CA PRO A 117 -3.77 -13.74 -11.45
C PRO A 117 -2.80 -12.87 -10.64
N LEU A 118 -3.25 -12.43 -9.47
CA LEU A 118 -2.61 -11.46 -8.59
C LEU A 118 -1.16 -11.84 -8.20
N ALA A 119 -0.96 -13.06 -7.69
CA ALA A 119 0.34 -13.56 -7.23
C ALA A 119 1.35 -13.64 -8.37
N HIS A 120 0.91 -14.05 -9.56
CA HIS A 120 1.73 -14.02 -10.77
C HIS A 120 2.16 -12.59 -11.11
N ALA A 121 1.20 -11.65 -11.17
CA ALA A 121 1.47 -10.28 -11.54
C ALA A 121 2.40 -9.57 -10.55
N ILE A 122 2.20 -9.76 -9.24
CA ILE A 122 3.06 -9.15 -8.21
C ILE A 122 4.47 -9.72 -8.26
N CYS A 123 4.63 -11.05 -8.34
CA CYS A 123 5.97 -11.62 -8.25
C CYS A 123 6.86 -11.24 -9.44
N ASP A 124 6.32 -11.28 -10.65
CA ASP A 124 7.07 -10.85 -11.83
C ASP A 124 7.31 -9.32 -11.82
N ALA A 125 6.39 -8.53 -11.23
CA ALA A 125 6.61 -7.10 -11.03
C ALA A 125 7.75 -6.82 -10.05
N VAL A 126 7.86 -7.60 -8.97
CA VAL A 126 8.99 -7.50 -8.03
C VAL A 126 10.30 -7.81 -8.73
N ASP A 127 10.36 -8.85 -9.56
CA ASP A 127 11.55 -9.18 -10.35
C ASP A 127 11.97 -8.04 -11.27
N GLU A 128 11.02 -7.49 -12.05
CA GLU A 128 11.27 -6.35 -12.93
C GLU A 128 11.82 -5.15 -12.14
N LEU A 129 11.20 -4.83 -11.01
CA LEU A 129 11.55 -3.67 -10.21
C LEU A 129 12.92 -3.82 -9.53
N LEU A 130 13.29 -5.02 -9.10
CA LEU A 130 14.63 -5.34 -8.57
C LEU A 130 15.71 -5.31 -9.66
N GLN A 131 15.37 -5.68 -10.89
CA GLN A 131 16.29 -5.66 -12.04
C GLN A 131 16.44 -4.27 -12.67
N TYR A 132 15.49 -3.37 -12.44
CA TYR A 132 15.55 -2.01 -12.96
C TYR A 132 16.55 -1.16 -12.16
N GLU A 133 17.68 -0.85 -12.81
CA GLU A 133 18.76 -0.02 -12.27
C GLU A 133 19.25 -0.49 -10.88
N PRO A 134 19.83 -1.70 -10.78
CA PRO A 134 20.20 -2.32 -9.51
C PRO A 134 21.37 -1.61 -8.80
N GLY A 135 22.09 -0.73 -9.51
CA GLY A 135 23.19 0.07 -8.97
C GLY A 135 22.75 1.40 -8.35
N VAL A 136 21.48 1.78 -8.48
CA VAL A 136 20.99 3.03 -7.91
C VAL A 136 20.26 2.78 -6.60
N ASN A 137 20.54 3.64 -5.61
CA ASN A 137 19.89 3.60 -4.31
C ASN A 137 18.48 4.21 -4.38
N ALA A 138 17.58 3.48 -5.02
CA ALA A 138 16.19 3.87 -5.23
C ALA A 138 15.25 3.20 -4.22
N LYS A 139 14.25 3.93 -3.74
CA LYS A 139 13.08 3.35 -3.06
C LYS A 139 12.30 2.55 -4.09
N LYS A 140 12.16 1.23 -3.89
CA LYS A 140 11.44 0.35 -4.82
C LYS A 140 10.02 0.12 -4.30
N VAL A 141 9.02 0.55 -5.06
CA VAL A 141 7.60 0.47 -4.67
C VAL A 141 6.81 -0.36 -5.68
N VAL A 142 6.11 -1.39 -5.20
CA VAL A 142 5.02 -2.02 -5.96
C VAL A 142 3.72 -1.41 -5.48
N ARG A 143 2.95 -0.80 -6.39
CA ARG A 143 1.66 -0.19 -6.10
C ARG A 143 0.54 -0.99 -6.75
N LEU A 144 -0.15 -1.79 -5.94
CA LEU A 144 -1.29 -2.60 -6.37
C LEU A 144 -2.59 -1.80 -6.30
N VAL A 145 -3.41 -1.89 -7.34
CA VAL A 145 -4.81 -1.44 -7.33
C VAL A 145 -5.70 -2.58 -7.84
N SER A 146 -6.53 -3.17 -6.97
CA SER A 146 -7.31 -4.36 -7.29
C SER A 146 -8.64 -4.42 -6.55
N ASP A 147 -9.58 -5.23 -7.01
CA ASP A 147 -10.84 -5.51 -6.32
C ASP A 147 -11.12 -7.01 -6.07
N GLY A 148 -10.19 -7.87 -6.50
CA GLY A 148 -10.36 -9.32 -6.52
C GLY A 148 -9.31 -10.05 -5.68
N GLU A 149 -9.69 -11.24 -5.20
CA GLU A 149 -8.76 -12.21 -4.62
C GLU A 149 -7.99 -12.95 -5.72
N GLU A 150 -6.83 -13.50 -5.37
CA GLU A 150 -6.10 -14.44 -6.22
C GLU A 150 -6.97 -15.66 -6.55
N ASN A 151 -7.15 -15.96 -7.83
CA ASN A 151 -7.98 -17.10 -8.24
C ASN A 151 -7.54 -17.77 -9.56
N SER A 152 -6.42 -17.37 -10.15
CA SER A 152 -6.07 -17.77 -11.53
C SER A 152 -4.59 -17.76 -11.89
N THR A 153 -3.69 -17.54 -10.92
CA THR A 153 -2.25 -17.66 -11.09
C THR A 153 -1.90 -19.05 -11.64
N PRO A 154 -1.25 -19.15 -12.81
CA PRO A 154 -1.01 -20.43 -13.49
C PRO A 154 0.02 -21.26 -12.71
N PRO A 155 -0.06 -22.60 -12.74
CA PRO A 155 0.90 -23.49 -12.06
C PRO A 155 2.37 -23.30 -12.46
N SER A 156 2.64 -22.68 -13.62
CA SER A 156 3.98 -22.35 -14.07
C SER A 156 4.57 -21.11 -13.39
N SER A 157 3.77 -20.29 -12.72
CA SER A 157 4.26 -19.13 -11.98
C SER A 157 4.98 -19.57 -10.71
N GLN A 158 6.12 -18.94 -10.43
CA GLN A 158 6.90 -19.18 -9.22
C GLN A 158 6.09 -18.93 -7.93
N CYS A 159 5.10 -18.03 -7.98
CA CYS A 159 4.23 -17.67 -6.86
C CYS A 159 2.90 -18.42 -6.85
N HIS A 160 2.72 -19.41 -7.73
CA HIS A 160 1.58 -20.32 -7.64
C HIS A 160 1.61 -21.12 -6.34
N GLY A 161 0.45 -21.28 -5.71
CA GLY A 161 0.27 -22.08 -4.51
C GLY A 161 -1.19 -22.14 -4.07
N PRO A 162 -1.55 -23.04 -3.14
CA PRO A 162 -2.86 -23.01 -2.50
C PRO A 162 -3.04 -21.75 -1.66
N ASP A 163 -4.26 -21.51 -1.20
CA ASP A 163 -4.52 -20.49 -0.18
C ASP A 163 -3.84 -20.86 1.15
N SER A 164 -3.39 -19.83 1.85
CA SER A 164 -2.91 -19.98 3.22
C SER A 164 -4.04 -20.41 4.15
N THR A 165 -3.77 -21.43 4.95
CA THR A 165 -4.68 -21.86 6.03
C THR A 165 -4.45 -21.11 7.34
N SER A 166 -3.39 -20.29 7.39
CA SER A 166 -2.99 -19.50 8.56
C SER A 166 -3.02 -18.00 8.23
N PRO A 167 -3.40 -17.13 9.19
CA PRO A 167 -3.48 -15.70 8.95
C PRO A 167 -2.09 -15.04 8.97
N TYR A 168 -2.04 -13.79 8.49
CA TYR A 168 -0.87 -12.93 8.64
C TYR A 168 -0.44 -12.81 10.12
N PRO A 169 0.87 -12.82 10.45
CA PRO A 169 2.04 -12.91 9.55
C PRO A 169 2.49 -14.35 9.22
N ASN A 170 1.84 -15.36 9.79
CA ASN A 170 2.33 -16.75 9.80
C ASN A 170 1.70 -17.60 8.70
N PHE A 171 1.96 -17.27 7.44
CA PHE A 171 1.38 -18.00 6.31
C PHE A 171 1.84 -19.46 6.24
N THR A 172 0.94 -20.33 5.81
CA THR A 172 1.24 -21.72 5.46
C THR A 172 2.31 -21.73 4.37
N MET A 173 3.39 -22.47 4.60
CA MET A 173 4.49 -22.64 3.63
C MET A 173 3.94 -23.06 2.26
N ASP A 174 4.55 -22.55 1.20
CA ASP A 174 4.14 -22.74 -0.21
C ASP A 174 2.76 -22.19 -0.61
N SER A 175 2.00 -21.58 0.31
CA SER A 175 0.82 -20.79 -0.10
C SER A 175 1.23 -19.60 -0.96
N TRP A 176 0.35 -19.16 -1.85
CA TRP A 176 0.67 -18.01 -2.70
C TRP A 176 0.93 -16.74 -1.88
N GLN A 177 0.23 -16.55 -0.75
CA GLN A 177 0.46 -15.42 0.18
C GLN A 177 1.87 -15.45 0.77
N TRP A 178 2.34 -16.64 1.19
CA TRP A 178 3.69 -16.84 1.70
C TRP A 178 4.74 -16.49 0.64
N LYS A 179 4.51 -16.94 -0.61
CA LYS A 179 5.42 -16.68 -1.74
C LYS A 179 5.47 -15.22 -2.13
N VAL A 180 4.33 -14.53 -2.25
CA VAL A 180 4.28 -13.09 -2.55
C VAL A 180 4.97 -12.28 -1.47
N ARG A 181 4.71 -12.58 -0.18
CA ARG A 181 5.40 -11.94 0.94
C ARG A 181 6.92 -12.12 0.85
N ASN A 182 7.38 -13.34 0.63
CA ASN A 182 8.81 -13.64 0.50
C ASN A 182 9.44 -12.95 -0.71
N MET A 183 8.70 -12.85 -1.81
CA MET A 183 9.13 -12.14 -3.01
C MET A 183 9.38 -10.67 -2.71
N LEU A 184 8.41 -9.97 -2.12
CA LEU A 184 8.57 -8.57 -1.69
C LEU A 184 9.70 -8.38 -0.68
N LYS A 185 9.94 -9.38 0.15
CA LYS A 185 10.94 -9.34 1.21
C LYS A 185 12.36 -9.60 0.70
N THR A 186 12.54 -10.56 -0.20
CA THR A 186 13.85 -11.11 -0.54
C THR A 186 14.17 -11.10 -2.03
N GLY A 187 13.16 -10.99 -2.91
CA GLY A 187 13.28 -11.27 -4.33
C GLY A 187 13.31 -12.76 -4.68
N ASP A 188 12.96 -13.64 -3.74
CA ASP A 188 12.85 -15.08 -3.95
C ASP A 188 11.57 -15.60 -3.25
N PRO A 189 10.61 -16.19 -3.97
CA PRO A 189 9.35 -16.61 -3.37
C PRO A 189 9.51 -17.79 -2.39
N LEU A 190 10.60 -18.54 -2.47
CA LEU A 190 10.85 -19.71 -1.62
C LEU A 190 11.73 -19.39 -0.41
N ARG A 191 12.20 -18.15 -0.28
CA ARG A 191 13.10 -17.75 0.81
C ARG A 191 12.37 -16.92 1.86
N ASP A 192 12.13 -17.54 3.01
CA ASP A 192 11.67 -16.83 4.20
C ASP A 192 12.87 -16.21 4.94
N ASP A 193 12.81 -14.92 5.23
CA ASP A 193 13.90 -14.14 5.81
C ASP A 193 13.31 -13.31 6.95
N PRO A 194 13.92 -13.22 8.15
CA PRO A 194 13.39 -12.39 9.23
C PRO A 194 13.72 -10.89 9.07
N GLY A 195 14.56 -10.49 8.12
CA GLY A 195 15.01 -9.10 7.92
C GLY A 195 13.91 -8.10 7.53
N PRO A 196 14.26 -6.85 7.23
CA PRO A 196 13.30 -5.88 6.69
C PRO A 196 12.90 -6.24 5.25
N TYR A 197 11.81 -5.66 4.76
CA TYR A 197 11.44 -5.78 3.34
C TYR A 197 12.42 -5.00 2.46
N LYS A 198 12.71 -5.55 1.28
CA LYS A 198 13.50 -4.85 0.25
C LYS A 198 12.66 -3.88 -0.58
N LEU A 199 11.36 -4.14 -0.69
CA LEU A 199 10.41 -3.35 -1.46
C LEU A 199 9.29 -2.86 -0.55
N VAL A 200 8.77 -1.67 -0.87
CA VAL A 200 7.55 -1.12 -0.30
C VAL A 200 6.35 -1.64 -1.08
N PHE A 201 5.28 -2.04 -0.38
CA PHE A 201 4.05 -2.54 -0.99
C PHE A 201 2.87 -1.63 -0.68
N ASP A 202 2.51 -0.79 -1.64
CA ASP A 202 1.33 0.07 -1.58
C ASP A 202 0.12 -0.63 -2.18
N VAL A 203 -1.03 -0.53 -1.52
CA VAL A 203 -2.23 -1.24 -1.93
C VAL A 203 -3.46 -0.34 -1.81
N ASN A 204 -4.20 -0.23 -2.92
CA ASN A 204 -5.56 0.27 -2.95
C ASN A 204 -6.51 -0.87 -3.34
N VAL A 205 -7.36 -1.31 -2.40
CA VAL A 205 -8.36 -2.35 -2.67
C VAL A 205 -9.72 -1.72 -2.83
N LEU A 206 -10.37 -1.93 -3.98
CA LEU A 206 -11.77 -1.57 -4.18
C LEU A 206 -12.64 -2.74 -3.73
N TYR A 207 -13.67 -2.49 -2.93
CA TYR A 207 -14.46 -3.59 -2.39
C TYR A 207 -15.88 -3.17 -2.07
N ASP A 208 -16.77 -4.15 -2.18
CA ASP A 208 -18.09 -4.23 -1.57
C ASP A 208 -18.69 -5.45 -2.26
N TYR A 209 -19.03 -6.50 -1.51
CA TYR A 209 -19.75 -7.61 -2.11
C TYR A 209 -21.12 -7.08 -2.47
N VAL A 210 -21.39 -6.84 -3.75
CA VAL A 210 -22.70 -6.42 -4.23
C VAL A 210 -23.73 -7.43 -3.71
N ARG A 211 -24.39 -7.11 -2.60
CA ARG A 211 -25.61 -7.79 -2.17
C ARG A 211 -26.70 -7.17 -3.01
N PHE A 212 -26.95 -7.74 -4.18
CA PHE A 212 -28.09 -7.33 -4.99
C PHE A 212 -29.35 -7.44 -4.13
N ALA A 213 -30.02 -6.31 -3.91
CA ALA A 213 -31.33 -6.28 -3.28
C ALA A 213 -32.31 -7.05 -4.17
N GLY A 214 -32.57 -8.32 -3.84
CA GLY A 214 -33.61 -9.13 -4.46
C GLY A 214 -33.15 -10.37 -5.25
N THR A 215 -31.86 -10.58 -5.49
CA THR A 215 -31.36 -11.84 -6.10
C THR A 215 -30.20 -12.36 -5.29
N GLY A 216 -30.43 -13.41 -4.50
CA GLY A 216 -29.47 -13.98 -3.54
C GLY A 216 -28.25 -14.68 -4.15
N SER A 217 -27.61 -14.12 -5.18
CA SER A 217 -26.32 -14.59 -5.67
C SER A 217 -25.49 -13.42 -6.20
N PRO A 218 -24.24 -13.25 -5.73
CA PRO A 218 -23.31 -12.28 -6.30
C PRO A 218 -23.08 -12.60 -7.78
N VAL A 219 -22.88 -11.57 -8.60
CA VAL A 219 -22.43 -11.73 -9.99
C VAL A 219 -21.12 -12.53 -9.94
N ARG A 220 -21.15 -13.74 -10.47
CA ARG A 220 -19.99 -14.64 -10.50
C ARG A 220 -19.14 -14.27 -11.70
N GLU A 221 -17.86 -14.03 -11.47
CA GLU A 221 -16.91 -14.05 -12.56
C GLU A 221 -16.87 -15.44 -13.17
N VAL A 222 -16.83 -15.50 -14.49
CA VAL A 222 -16.60 -16.73 -15.24
C VAL A 222 -15.37 -16.44 -16.08
N SER A 223 -14.32 -17.24 -15.92
CA SER A 223 -13.13 -17.12 -16.77
C SER A 223 -13.51 -17.32 -18.24
N SER A 224 -12.65 -16.88 -19.16
CA SER A 224 -12.78 -17.16 -20.60
C SER A 224 -12.82 -18.67 -20.91
N THR A 225 -12.34 -19.52 -19.99
CA THR A 225 -12.41 -20.98 -20.07
C THR A 225 -13.69 -21.59 -19.47
N GLY A 226 -14.67 -20.77 -19.06
CA GLY A 226 -15.93 -21.23 -18.47
C GLY A 226 -15.81 -21.70 -17.02
N ARG A 227 -14.64 -21.54 -16.38
CA ARG A 227 -14.48 -21.82 -14.94
C ARG A 227 -15.16 -20.72 -14.15
N ARG A 228 -16.13 -21.09 -13.33
CA ARG A 228 -16.76 -20.17 -12.38
C ARG A 228 -15.72 -19.78 -11.34
N ALA A 229 -15.48 -18.48 -11.16
CA ALA A 229 -14.87 -18.00 -9.93
C ALA A 229 -15.77 -18.45 -8.78
N VAL A 230 -15.18 -19.16 -7.83
CA VAL A 230 -15.89 -19.57 -6.63
C VAL A 230 -16.18 -18.29 -5.87
N SER A 231 -17.45 -18.00 -5.57
CA SER A 231 -17.78 -16.87 -4.70
C SER A 231 -17.06 -17.10 -3.37
N ALA A 232 -16.06 -16.26 -3.09
CA ALA A 232 -15.29 -16.37 -1.86
C ALA A 232 -16.25 -16.22 -0.66
N PRO A 233 -16.29 -17.19 0.28
CA PRO A 233 -17.04 -17.00 1.51
C PRO A 233 -16.58 -15.72 2.24
N PRO A 234 -17.46 -15.04 3.01
CA PRO A 234 -17.14 -13.78 3.69
C PRO A 234 -15.90 -13.84 4.60
N THR A 235 -15.49 -15.03 5.03
CA THR A 235 -14.29 -15.26 5.84
C THR A 235 -12.99 -15.18 5.04
N LEU A 236 -12.99 -15.51 3.74
CA LEU A 236 -11.80 -15.39 2.89
C LEU A 236 -11.46 -13.93 2.60
N ALA A 237 -12.49 -13.09 2.47
CA ALA A 237 -12.36 -11.64 2.45
C ALA A 237 -11.48 -11.13 3.61
N SER A 238 -11.75 -11.62 4.83
CA SER A 238 -10.99 -11.20 6.00
C SER A 238 -9.51 -11.55 5.90
N ASN A 239 -9.17 -12.75 5.41
CA ASN A 239 -7.78 -13.19 5.31
C ASN A 239 -7.02 -12.45 4.21
N TYR A 240 -7.67 -12.20 3.07
CA TYR A 240 -7.08 -11.42 1.98
C TYR A 240 -6.74 -9.98 2.40
N PHE A 241 -7.69 -9.29 3.02
CA PHE A 241 -7.47 -7.93 3.52
C PHE A 241 -6.39 -7.89 4.61
N THR A 242 -6.40 -8.86 5.54
CA THR A 242 -5.37 -8.97 6.58
C THR A 242 -3.99 -9.21 5.97
N PHE A 243 -3.89 -10.01 4.90
CA PHE A 243 -2.64 -10.21 4.16
C PHE A 243 -2.15 -8.90 3.55
N LEU A 244 -2.98 -8.21 2.77
CA LEU A 244 -2.58 -6.97 2.10
C LEU A 244 -2.21 -5.88 3.11
N GLN A 245 -3.06 -5.67 4.12
CA GLN A 245 -2.81 -4.68 5.17
C GLN A 245 -1.53 -4.99 5.95
N GLY A 246 -1.31 -6.26 6.32
CA GLY A 246 -0.13 -6.69 7.05
C GLY A 246 1.16 -6.51 6.24
N VAL A 247 1.17 -6.95 4.97
CA VAL A 247 2.34 -6.81 4.10
C VAL A 247 2.64 -5.35 3.80
N SER A 248 1.62 -4.53 3.49
CA SER A 248 1.80 -3.09 3.29
C SER A 248 2.41 -2.44 4.52
N ARG A 249 1.85 -2.66 5.71
CA ARG A 249 2.37 -2.09 6.95
C ARG A 249 3.82 -2.49 7.21
N ASP A 250 4.13 -3.79 7.16
CA ASP A 250 5.45 -4.29 7.53
C ASP A 250 6.52 -4.00 6.46
N SER A 251 6.10 -3.70 5.22
CA SER A 251 6.99 -3.18 4.15
C SER A 251 7.16 -1.66 4.16
N GLY A 252 6.49 -0.95 5.08
CA GLY A 252 6.50 0.52 5.14
C GLY A 252 5.64 1.19 4.05
N GLY A 253 4.76 0.43 3.41
CA GLY A 253 3.77 0.93 2.44
C GLY A 253 2.44 1.28 3.07
N THR A 254 1.49 1.60 2.20
CA THR A 254 0.13 2.04 2.56
C THR A 254 -0.91 0.99 2.18
N PHE A 255 -1.97 0.87 2.99
CA PHE A 255 -3.13 0.06 2.67
C PHE A 255 -4.39 0.92 2.73
N THR A 256 -5.10 1.00 1.61
CA THR A 256 -6.31 1.79 1.46
C THR A 256 -7.44 0.91 0.96
N ALA A 257 -8.47 0.74 1.78
CA ALA A 257 -9.67 0.01 1.41
C ALA A 257 -10.75 1.03 0.95
N ILE A 258 -11.29 0.85 -0.24
CA ILE A 258 -12.26 1.76 -0.85
C ILE A 258 -13.58 1.02 -1.13
N GLY A 259 -14.57 1.26 -0.27
CA GLY A 259 -15.95 0.78 -0.46
C GLY A 259 -16.57 1.29 -1.76
N ASP A 260 -17.41 0.50 -2.44
CA ASP A 260 -18.21 0.99 -3.59
C ASP A 260 -19.22 2.07 -3.18
N SER A 261 -19.68 1.97 -1.92
CA SER A 261 -20.57 2.94 -1.28
C SER A 261 -19.84 4.04 -0.50
N SER A 262 -18.55 3.87 -0.25
CA SER A 262 -17.75 4.84 0.50
C SER A 262 -17.33 6.02 -0.37
N PRO A 263 -17.18 7.22 0.23
CA PRO A 263 -16.41 8.30 -0.38
C PRO A 263 -15.03 7.79 -0.76
N VAL A 264 -14.48 8.35 -1.82
CA VAL A 264 -13.15 7.94 -2.23
C VAL A 264 -12.11 8.75 -1.47
N PRO A 265 -11.01 8.12 -0.99
CA PRO A 265 -9.88 8.83 -0.43
C PRO A 265 -9.42 9.99 -1.33
N VAL A 266 -9.14 11.11 -0.68
CA VAL A 266 -8.69 12.34 -1.31
C VAL A 266 -7.23 12.56 -0.90
N GLN A 267 -6.38 12.92 -1.85
CA GLN A 267 -4.98 13.17 -1.54
C GLN A 267 -4.86 14.47 -0.72
N GLY A 268 -4.06 14.44 0.34
CA GLY A 268 -3.95 15.54 1.30
C GLY A 268 -4.97 15.50 2.44
N ASP A 269 -5.85 14.51 2.47
CA ASP A 269 -6.70 14.23 3.64
C ASP A 269 -5.88 13.40 4.65
N THR A 270 -5.35 14.11 5.65
CA THR A 270 -4.42 13.57 6.64
C THR A 270 -5.13 12.93 7.83
N ASN A 271 -6.39 13.30 8.09
CA ASN A 271 -7.17 12.75 9.19
C ASN A 271 -8.18 11.68 8.74
N GLN A 272 -8.27 11.42 7.43
CA GLN A 272 -9.12 10.42 6.79
C GLN A 272 -10.62 10.69 6.98
N ASP A 273 -11.02 11.96 7.10
CA ASP A 273 -12.42 12.37 7.19
C ASP A 273 -13.08 12.59 5.81
N TYR A 274 -12.34 12.30 4.74
CA TYR A 274 -12.67 12.47 3.33
C TYR A 274 -12.78 13.93 2.88
N CYS A 275 -12.29 14.90 3.66
CA CYS A 275 -12.37 16.32 3.37
C CYS A 275 -11.04 17.02 3.63
N VAL A 276 -10.37 17.48 2.57
CA VAL A 276 -9.12 18.25 2.74
C VAL A 276 -9.45 19.66 3.21
N ASN A 277 -9.09 19.99 4.44
CA ASN A 277 -9.44 21.28 5.07
C ASN A 277 -8.33 21.82 5.98
N ASP A 278 -8.67 22.85 6.79
CA ASP A 278 -7.75 23.49 7.74
C ASP A 278 -7.10 22.48 8.70
N THR A 279 -7.81 21.42 9.09
CA THR A 279 -7.27 20.37 9.98
C THR A 279 -6.07 19.68 9.35
N ASP A 280 -6.16 19.34 8.07
CA ASP A 280 -5.09 18.68 7.33
C ASP A 280 -3.90 19.60 7.11
N TYR A 281 -4.21 20.84 6.75
CA TYR A 281 -3.24 21.89 6.59
C TYR A 281 -2.43 22.10 7.88
N TYR A 282 -3.09 22.19 9.03
CA TYR A 282 -2.42 22.37 10.30
C TYR A 282 -1.60 21.16 10.74
N LEU A 283 -2.01 19.93 10.38
CA LEU A 283 -1.21 18.75 10.68
C LEU A 283 0.13 18.79 9.95
N VAL A 284 0.12 19.07 8.63
CA VAL A 284 1.35 19.19 7.84
C VAL A 284 2.23 20.32 8.38
N LEU A 285 1.65 21.50 8.64
CA LEU A 285 2.41 22.64 9.14
C LEU A 285 3.01 22.41 10.53
N ALA A 286 2.30 21.71 11.42
CA ALA A 286 2.78 21.38 12.76
C ALA A 286 4.00 20.45 12.75
N HIS A 287 4.17 19.68 11.67
CA HIS A 287 5.26 18.72 11.52
C HIS A 287 6.29 19.10 10.44
N TYR A 288 6.15 20.26 9.82
CA TYR A 288 7.01 20.74 8.74
C TYR A 288 8.50 20.72 9.12
N GLY A 289 9.32 20.15 8.24
CA GLY A 289 10.77 19.99 8.40
C GLY A 289 11.21 18.77 9.22
N ASN A 290 10.27 17.98 9.75
CA ASN A 290 10.59 16.76 10.51
C ASN A 290 10.65 15.54 9.59
N THR A 291 11.55 14.59 9.92
CA THR A 291 11.52 13.25 9.36
C THR A 291 10.36 12.44 9.93
N VAL A 292 9.90 11.44 9.18
CA VAL A 292 8.94 10.43 9.63
C VAL A 292 9.71 9.13 9.84
N PRO A 293 9.96 8.69 11.10
CA PRO A 293 9.62 9.29 12.40
C PRO A 293 10.58 10.43 12.85
N PRO A 294 10.22 11.29 13.84
CA PRO A 294 9.11 11.17 14.80
C PRO A 294 7.78 11.83 14.38
N ALA A 295 7.73 12.51 13.24
CA ALA A 295 6.46 13.04 12.75
C ALA A 295 5.46 11.90 12.43
N PRO A 296 4.14 12.15 12.55
CA PRO A 296 3.15 11.17 12.17
C PRO A 296 3.18 10.95 10.65
N ALA A 297 3.09 9.69 10.22
CA ALA A 297 3.08 9.34 8.80
C ALA A 297 1.98 10.06 8.00
N ALA A 298 0.86 10.40 8.64
CA ALA A 298 -0.23 11.16 8.01
C ALA A 298 0.16 12.59 7.58
N ALA A 299 1.22 13.18 8.15
CA ALA A 299 1.71 14.50 7.74
C ALA A 299 2.65 14.46 6.53
N ASP A 300 3.25 13.30 6.25
CA ASP A 300 4.09 13.02 5.07
C ASP A 300 3.20 12.41 3.99
N VAL A 301 2.45 13.30 3.33
CA VAL A 301 1.37 12.97 2.39
C VAL A 301 1.91 12.27 1.14
N ASN A 302 3.12 12.62 0.69
CA ASN A 302 3.76 11.94 -0.43
C ASN A 302 4.57 10.69 -0.02
N HIS A 303 4.70 10.42 1.28
CA HIS A 303 5.40 9.27 1.88
C HIS A 303 6.88 9.20 1.48
N ASP A 304 7.55 10.34 1.33
CA ASP A 304 8.97 10.40 0.99
C ASP A 304 9.91 10.34 2.21
N GLY A 305 9.33 10.37 3.42
CA GLY A 305 9.99 10.23 4.71
C GLY A 305 10.26 11.56 5.40
N VAL A 306 9.87 12.70 4.82
CA VAL A 306 10.06 14.04 5.38
C VAL A 306 8.80 14.86 5.13
N VAL A 307 8.30 15.54 6.16
CA VAL A 307 7.20 16.50 6.00
C VAL A 307 7.77 17.81 5.48
N ASP A 308 7.51 18.17 4.23
CA ASP A 308 8.12 19.35 3.60
C ASP A 308 7.16 20.17 2.72
N TYR A 309 7.74 21.00 1.84
CA TYR A 309 7.00 21.85 0.92
C TYR A 309 6.08 21.04 -0.01
N TYR A 310 6.48 19.84 -0.42
CA TYR A 310 5.69 19.02 -1.32
C TYR A 310 4.42 18.50 -0.64
N ASP A 311 4.48 18.06 0.61
CA ASP A 311 3.30 17.67 1.40
C ASP A 311 2.33 18.84 1.56
N TYR A 312 2.88 20.00 1.92
CA TYR A 312 2.13 21.24 2.01
C TYR A 312 1.39 21.54 0.70
N THR A 313 2.08 21.45 -0.45
CA THR A 313 1.44 21.71 -1.74
C THR A 313 0.37 20.69 -2.09
N ILE A 314 0.48 19.43 -1.65
CA ILE A 314 -0.57 18.43 -1.87
C ILE A 314 -1.85 18.85 -1.15
N VAL A 315 -1.76 19.20 0.13
CA VAL A 315 -2.92 19.65 0.91
C VAL A 315 -3.53 20.91 0.30
N VAL A 316 -2.72 21.92 -0.02
CA VAL A 316 -3.21 23.18 -0.59
C VAL A 316 -3.86 22.99 -1.97
N ASN A 317 -3.28 22.16 -2.84
CA ASN A 317 -3.83 21.90 -4.17
C ASN A 317 -5.14 21.11 -4.13
N ASN A 318 -5.39 20.37 -3.04
CA ASN A 318 -6.61 19.60 -2.85
C ASN A 318 -7.59 20.27 -1.87
N TYR A 319 -7.30 21.46 -1.36
CA TYR A 319 -8.11 22.13 -0.33
C TYR A 319 -9.60 22.26 -0.75
N GLY A 320 -10.50 21.83 0.12
CA GLY A 320 -11.94 21.75 -0.10
C GLY A 320 -12.42 20.51 -0.86
N SER A 321 -11.51 19.64 -1.32
CA SER A 321 -11.88 18.41 -2.03
C SER A 321 -12.46 17.38 -1.06
N GLY A 322 -13.54 16.73 -1.49
CA GLY A 322 -14.17 15.62 -0.76
C GLY A 322 -15.14 15.99 0.38
N CYS A 323 -15.18 17.27 0.78
CA CYS A 323 -15.99 17.77 1.91
C CYS A 323 -17.51 17.64 1.80
N GLY A 324 -18.01 17.07 0.70
CA GLY A 324 -19.41 17.13 0.32
C GLY A 324 -19.85 18.58 0.09
N SER A 325 -20.85 18.80 -0.75
CA SER A 325 -21.66 20.00 -0.56
C SER A 325 -22.39 19.78 0.76
N SER A 326 -21.91 20.38 1.86
CA SER A 326 -22.73 20.54 3.06
C SER A 326 -24.09 21.02 2.56
N PRO A 327 -25.20 20.27 2.78
CA PRO A 327 -26.49 20.66 2.23
C PRO A 327 -26.69 22.11 2.65
N ALA A 328 -26.83 23.00 1.67
CA ALA A 328 -26.93 24.43 1.92
C ALA A 328 -28.03 24.61 2.97
N VAL A 329 -27.62 24.86 4.21
CA VAL A 329 -28.54 25.22 5.27
C VAL A 329 -29.08 26.56 4.80
N GLY A 330 -30.30 26.52 4.26
CA GLY A 330 -30.93 27.68 3.64
C GLY A 330 -30.79 28.88 4.55
N ARG A 331 -30.02 29.87 4.09
CA ARG A 331 -30.03 31.22 4.63
C ARG A 331 -31.06 32.03 3.87
#